data_AF-A0A7S4N4N2-F1
#
_entry.id   AF-A0A7S4N4N2-F1
#
_cell.length_a   1.000
_cell.length_b   1.000
_cell.length_c   1.000
_cell.angle_alpha   90.00
_cell.angle_beta   90.00
_cell.angle_gamma   90.00
#
_symmetry.space_group_name_H-M   'P 1'
#
loop_
_entity.id
_entity.type
_entity.pdbx_description
1 polymer ?
#
loop_
_entity_poly.entity_id
_entity_poly.type
_entity_poly.pdbx_seq_one_letter_code
_entity_poly.pdbx_strand_id
1 'polypeptide(L)'
;VFMPINKKSDPTEHVGGGHWSLLVYRRATTESPARFEHYDSCKGANATHARGVAKCLIALLDPSVGGTTTQLMAMQTPQQMNGHDCGVYVLCIAEQLCAVADQVQASEAVRTLTPEAVVSKRTAFREMIASK
;
A
#
# COMPACT_ATOMS: atom_id res chain seq x y z
N VAL A 1 -6.51 6.64 -4.64
CA VAL A 1 -6.09 7.21 -3.33
C VAL A 1 -5.10 6.25 -2.70
N PHE A 2 -3.98 6.75 -2.18
CA PHE A 2 -2.93 5.94 -1.54
C PHE A 2 -2.98 6.16 -0.02
N MET A 3 -2.99 5.07 0.75
CA MET A 3 -3.12 5.10 2.20
C MET A 3 -2.06 4.18 2.81
N PRO A 4 -1.00 4.72 3.43
CA PRO A 4 -0.07 3.90 4.19
C PRO A 4 -0.77 3.34 5.42
N ILE A 5 -0.68 2.02 5.61
CA ILE A 5 -1.28 1.29 6.74
C ILE A 5 -0.18 0.86 7.68
N ASN A 6 -0.37 1.13 8.97
CA ASN A 6 0.56 0.77 10.03
C ASN A 6 -0.05 -0.27 10.98
N LYS A 7 0.76 -1.27 11.36
CA LYS A 7 0.39 -2.29 12.35
C LYS A 7 0.51 -1.75 13.77
N LYS A 8 -0.38 -0.85 14.17
CA LYS A 8 -0.48 -0.40 15.56
C LYS A 8 -1.60 -1.15 16.27
N SER A 9 -1.32 -1.72 17.43
CA SER A 9 -2.30 -2.44 18.25
C SER A 9 -3.17 -1.50 19.07
N ASP A 10 -2.59 -0.43 19.60
CA ASP A 10 -3.31 0.63 20.32
C ASP A 10 -3.17 1.97 19.58
N PRO A 11 -4.25 2.53 19.00
CA PRO A 11 -4.20 3.80 18.30
C PRO A 11 -3.99 5.01 19.24
N THR A 12 -4.22 4.87 20.55
CA THR A 12 -4.13 5.96 21.55
C THR A 12 -2.71 6.22 22.05
N GLU A 13 -1.82 5.23 21.91
CA GLU A 13 -0.40 5.38 22.21
C GLU A 13 0.27 6.42 21.31
N HIS A 14 1.37 7.05 21.72
CA HIS A 14 2.07 8.05 20.87
C HIS A 14 3.13 7.42 19.97
N VAL A 15 3.62 6.23 20.31
CA VAL A 15 4.68 5.52 19.58
C VAL A 15 4.23 4.08 19.35
N GLY A 16 4.53 3.52 18.19
CA GLY A 16 4.24 2.13 17.89
C GLY A 16 4.07 1.89 16.40
N GLY A 17 3.84 0.64 16.04
CA GLY A 17 3.75 0.24 14.65
C GLY A 17 4.98 -0.48 14.13
N GLY A 18 4.94 -1.81 14.13
CA GLY A 18 6.09 -2.62 13.70
C GLY A 18 6.17 -2.90 12.20
N HIS A 19 5.12 -2.57 11.44
CA HIS A 19 5.05 -2.94 10.02
C HIS A 19 4.19 -1.96 9.22
N TRP A 20 4.67 -1.61 8.02
CA TRP A 20 3.98 -0.75 7.07
C TRP A 20 3.56 -1.54 5.84
N SER A 21 2.39 -1.22 5.31
CA SER A 21 1.86 -1.75 4.05
C SER A 21 1.08 -0.66 3.32
N LEU A 22 0.69 -0.88 2.07
CA LEU A 22 0.00 0.13 1.27
C LEU A 22 -1.41 -0.33 0.92
N LEU A 23 -2.41 0.47 1.25
CA LEU A 23 -3.78 0.32 0.79
C LEU A 23 -4.06 1.35 -0.31
N VAL A 24 -4.57 0.91 -1.44
CA VAL A 24 -4.91 1.77 -2.58
C VAL A 24 -6.40 1.62 -2.87
N TYR A 25 -7.12 2.74 -2.87
CA TYR A 25 -8.49 2.78 -3.38
C TYR A 25 -8.48 3.16 -4.86
N ARG A 26 -9.09 2.31 -5.68
CA ARG A 26 -9.38 2.52 -7.10
C ARG A 26 -10.87 2.84 -7.23
N ARG A 27 -11.17 3.99 -7.82
CA ARG A 27 -12.55 4.39 -8.14
C ARG A 27 -13.09 3.52 -9.27
N ALA A 28 -14.39 3.28 -9.28
CA ALA A 28 -15.07 2.63 -10.39
C ALA A 28 -14.80 3.35 -11.72
N THR A 29 -14.60 2.56 -12.77
CA THR A 29 -14.54 2.99 -14.18
C THR A 29 -15.63 2.28 -14.98
N THR A 30 -15.73 2.59 -16.26
CA THR A 30 -16.62 1.84 -17.18
C THR A 30 -16.24 0.37 -17.31
N GLU A 31 -14.98 0.02 -17.03
CA GLU A 31 -14.41 -1.32 -17.24
C GLU A 31 -14.25 -2.12 -15.94
N SER A 32 -14.24 -1.46 -14.78
CA SER A 32 -14.00 -2.12 -13.50
C SER A 32 -14.74 -1.46 -12.34
N PRO A 33 -15.27 -2.23 -11.39
CA PRO A 33 -15.90 -1.66 -10.20
C PRO A 33 -14.86 -1.00 -9.30
N ALA A 34 -15.34 -0.13 -8.39
CA ALA A 34 -14.51 0.38 -7.32
C ALA A 34 -13.93 -0.77 -6.49
N ARG A 35 -12.70 -0.62 -6.00
CA ARG A 35 -12.02 -1.64 -5.20
C ARG A 35 -10.89 -1.07 -4.36
N PHE A 36 -10.56 -1.79 -3.31
CA PHE A 36 -9.35 -1.60 -2.54
C PHE A 36 -8.32 -2.67 -2.92
N GLU A 37 -7.08 -2.25 -3.07
CA GLU A 37 -5.91 -3.10 -3.33
C GLU A 37 -4.96 -2.97 -2.15
N HIS A 38 -4.61 -4.08 -1.52
CA HIS A 38 -3.69 -4.10 -0.37
C HIS A 38 -2.38 -4.77 -0.79
N TYR A 39 -1.30 -4.00 -0.71
CA TYR A 39 0.06 -4.44 -0.99
C TYR A 39 0.84 -4.54 0.32
N ASP A 40 1.30 -5.75 0.65
CA ASP A 40 1.94 -6.05 1.93
C ASP A 40 3.19 -6.91 1.74
N SER A 41 4.35 -6.35 2.06
CA SER A 41 5.65 -7.00 1.96
C SER A 41 5.93 -8.02 3.08
N CYS A 42 5.00 -8.21 4.02
CA CYS A 42 5.12 -9.17 5.12
C CYS A 42 3.85 -10.03 5.26
N LYS A 43 3.58 -10.88 4.27
CA LYS A 43 2.58 -11.97 4.29
C LYS A 43 1.20 -11.56 4.81
N GLY A 44 0.74 -10.35 4.49
CA GLY A 44 -0.56 -9.84 4.92
C GLY A 44 -0.64 -9.47 6.41
N ALA A 45 0.48 -9.18 7.06
CA ALA A 45 0.55 -8.78 8.46
C ALA A 45 -0.36 -7.60 8.83
N ASN A 46 -0.76 -6.78 7.85
CA ASN A 46 -1.68 -5.65 8.00
C ASN A 46 -3.08 -5.88 7.41
N ALA A 47 -3.45 -7.10 7.02
CA ALA A 47 -4.73 -7.37 6.34
C ALA A 47 -5.95 -6.91 7.16
N THR A 48 -5.95 -7.12 8.48
CA THR A 48 -7.04 -6.69 9.37
C THR A 48 -7.11 -5.17 9.47
N HIS A 49 -5.96 -4.51 9.65
CA HIS A 49 -5.86 -3.04 9.71
C HIS A 49 -6.32 -2.39 8.40
N ALA A 50 -5.85 -2.91 7.26
CA ALA A 50 -6.24 -2.46 5.93
C ALA A 50 -7.76 -2.60 5.71
N ARG A 51 -8.35 -3.73 6.13
CA ARG A 51 -9.81 -3.94 6.07
C ARG A 51 -10.57 -2.96 6.94
N GLY A 52 -10.09 -2.66 8.14
CA GLY A 52 -10.68 -1.66 9.03
C GLY A 52 -10.72 -0.28 8.36
N VAL A 53 -9.58 0.17 7.84
CA VAL A 53 -9.48 1.46 7.12
C VAL A 53 -10.40 1.50 5.89
N ALA A 54 -10.41 0.43 5.08
CA ALA A 54 -11.28 0.34 3.92
C ALA A 54 -12.77 0.46 4.29
N LYS A 55 -13.21 -0.23 5.35
CA LYS A 55 -14.59 -0.16 5.86
C LYS A 55 -14.96 1.24 6.36
N CYS A 56 -14.05 1.92 7.06
CA CYS A 56 -14.33 3.26 7.56
C CYS A 56 -14.42 4.29 6.43
N LEU A 57 -13.59 4.16 5.41
CA LEU A 57 -13.46 5.18 4.36
C LEU A 57 -14.39 4.96 3.17
N ILE A 58 -14.99 3.78 3.00
CA ILE A 58 -15.75 3.50 1.78
C ILE A 58 -16.97 4.42 1.61
N ALA A 59 -17.69 4.73 2.68
CA ALA A 59 -18.84 5.64 2.61
C ALA A 59 -18.44 7.05 2.14
N LEU A 60 -17.20 7.48 2.40
CA LEU A 60 -16.65 8.75 1.95
C LEU A 60 -16.13 8.68 0.51
N LEU A 61 -15.42 7.58 0.18
CA LEU A 61 -14.75 7.40 -1.10
C LEU A 61 -15.70 6.97 -2.24
N ASP A 62 -16.81 6.33 -1.89
CA ASP A 62 -17.91 5.97 -2.78
C ASP A 62 -19.24 6.07 -2.04
N PRO A 63 -19.87 7.25 -2.03
CA PRO A 63 -21.16 7.44 -1.37
C PRO A 63 -22.28 6.57 -1.95
N SER A 64 -22.12 6.06 -3.18
CA SER A 64 -23.17 5.28 -3.87
C SER A 64 -23.32 3.86 -3.33
N VAL A 65 -22.27 3.30 -2.71
CA VAL A 65 -22.30 1.93 -2.14
C VAL A 65 -22.87 1.88 -0.72
N GLY A 66 -23.41 2.98 -0.19
CA GLY A 66 -24.17 2.98 1.07
C GLY A 66 -23.39 2.47 2.28
N GLY A 67 -22.06 2.62 2.29
CA GLY A 67 -21.20 2.11 3.36
C GLY A 67 -21.01 0.58 3.37
N THR A 68 -21.44 -0.12 2.32
CA THR A 68 -21.17 -1.56 2.17
C THR A 68 -19.71 -1.81 1.76
N THR A 69 -19.19 -2.99 2.09
CA THR A 69 -17.77 -3.29 1.88
C THR A 69 -17.49 -3.53 0.39
N THR A 70 -16.79 -2.60 -0.25
CA THR A 70 -16.21 -2.80 -1.58
C THR A 70 -15.15 -3.90 -1.56
N GLN A 71 -14.92 -4.56 -2.70
CA GLN A 71 -13.89 -5.60 -2.84
C GLN A 71 -12.54 -5.11 -2.29
N LEU A 72 -11.93 -5.90 -1.39
CA LEU A 72 -10.57 -5.70 -0.90
C LEU A 72 -9.71 -6.86 -1.40
N MET A 73 -8.80 -6.56 -2.32
CA MET A 73 -7.91 -7.52 -2.96
C MET A 73 -6.54 -7.49 -2.30
N ALA A 74 -6.07 -8.64 -1.83
CA ALA A 74 -4.67 -8.79 -1.44
C ALA A 74 -3.84 -8.96 -2.72
N MET A 75 -2.98 -8.00 -3.00
CA MET A 75 -2.19 -7.96 -4.23
C MET A 75 -0.90 -8.76 -4.07
N GLN A 76 -0.47 -9.42 -5.15
CA GLN A 76 0.83 -10.07 -5.14
C GLN A 76 1.91 -8.99 -4.98
N THR A 77 2.62 -9.07 -3.86
CA THR A 77 3.61 -8.09 -3.45
C THR A 77 4.92 -8.81 -3.15
N PRO A 78 6.07 -8.34 -3.66
CA PRO A 78 7.36 -8.89 -3.28
C PRO A 78 7.58 -8.82 -1.77
N GLN A 79 8.13 -9.90 -1.22
CA GLN A 79 8.24 -10.07 0.22
C GLN A 79 9.59 -9.57 0.70
N GLN A 80 9.57 -8.74 1.75
CA GLN A 80 10.80 -8.23 2.34
C GLN A 80 11.62 -9.37 2.95
N MET A 81 12.95 -9.26 2.85
CA MET A 81 13.89 -10.24 3.40
C MET A 81 14.54 -9.77 4.71
N ASN A 82 14.12 -8.63 5.25
CA ASN A 82 14.63 -8.06 6.50
C ASN A 82 13.49 -7.43 7.34
N GLY A 83 13.79 -6.97 8.55
CA GLY A 83 12.80 -6.41 9.48
C GLY A 83 12.50 -4.91 9.35
N HIS A 84 13.08 -4.19 8.38
CA HIS A 84 13.05 -2.71 8.40
C HIS A 84 12.71 -2.05 7.06
N ASP A 85 12.66 -2.78 5.94
CA ASP A 85 12.35 -2.23 4.60
C ASP A 85 10.87 -2.04 4.29
N CYS A 86 9.93 -2.50 5.12
CA CYS A 86 8.49 -2.39 4.85
C CYS A 86 8.04 -0.98 4.42
N GLY A 87 8.54 0.08 5.07
CA GLY A 87 8.24 1.46 4.68
C GLY A 87 8.82 1.86 3.32
N VAL A 88 9.98 1.32 2.94
CA VAL A 88 10.60 1.57 1.63
C VAL A 88 9.85 0.81 0.53
N TYR A 89 9.37 -0.40 0.81
CA TYR A 89 8.45 -1.13 -0.06
C TYR A 89 7.19 -0.30 -0.35
N VAL A 90 6.56 0.29 0.68
CA VAL A 90 5.38 1.17 0.49
C VAL A 90 5.68 2.30 -0.51
N LEU A 91 6.82 2.97 -0.38
CA LEU A 91 7.21 4.06 -1.28
C LEU A 91 7.50 3.57 -2.70
N CYS A 92 8.26 2.48 -2.85
CA CYS A 92 8.58 1.92 -4.18
C CYS A 92 7.32 1.46 -4.91
N ILE A 93 6.39 0.80 -4.21
CA ILE A 93 5.12 0.36 -4.79
C ILE A 93 4.28 1.57 -5.21
N ALA A 94 4.17 2.60 -4.36
CA ALA A 94 3.45 3.81 -4.71
C ALA A 94 4.05 4.50 -5.95
N GLU A 95 5.38 4.54 -6.06
CA GLU A 95 6.09 5.08 -7.22
C GLU A 95 5.75 4.29 -8.51
N GLN A 96 5.82 2.95 -8.47
CA GLN A 96 5.45 2.11 -9.62
C GLN A 96 3.99 2.29 -10.05
N LEU A 97 3.08 2.36 -9.08
CA LEU A 97 1.65 2.55 -9.35
C LEU A 97 1.30 3.94 -9.89
N CYS A 98 2.15 4.95 -9.66
CA CYS A 98 2.00 6.30 -10.20
C CYS A 98 2.69 6.48 -11.55
N ALA A 99 3.74 5.70 -11.84
CA ALA A 99 4.53 5.83 -13.05
C ALA A 99 3.80 5.38 -14.33
N VAL A 100 2.78 4.52 -14.19
CA VAL A 100 2.07 3.92 -15.32
C VAL A 100 0.56 4.14 -15.17
N ALA A 101 -0.08 4.68 -16.22
CA ALA A 101 -1.52 4.90 -16.23
C ALA A 101 -2.31 3.59 -16.37
N ASP A 102 -1.76 2.63 -17.11
CA ASP A 102 -2.34 1.31 -17.27
C ASP A 102 -2.18 0.48 -15.98
N GLN A 103 -3.29 -0.02 -15.47
CA GLN A 103 -3.32 -0.71 -14.16
C GLN A 103 -2.70 -2.10 -14.21
N VAL A 104 -2.76 -2.78 -15.36
CA VAL A 104 -2.17 -4.12 -15.53
C VAL A 104 -0.66 -3.99 -15.52
N GLN A 105 -0.12 -3.09 -16.34
CA GLN A 105 1.31 -2.78 -16.38
C GLN A 105 1.83 -2.28 -15.04
N ALA A 106 1.10 -1.41 -14.35
CA ALA A 106 1.46 -0.95 -13.01
C ALA A 106 1.53 -2.11 -11.99
N SER A 107 0.57 -3.03 -12.05
CA SER A 107 0.54 -4.21 -11.17
C SER A 107 1.70 -5.16 -11.45
N GLU A 108 2.05 -5.38 -12.72
CA GLU A 108 3.21 -6.18 -13.11
C GLU A 108 4.53 -5.52 -12.69
N ALA A 109 4.66 -4.20 -12.85
CA ALA A 109 5.83 -3.46 -12.38
C ALA A 109 6.03 -3.65 -10.86
N VAL A 110 4.96 -3.62 -10.07
CA VAL A 110 5.00 -3.92 -8.63
C VAL A 110 5.47 -5.35 -8.35
N ARG A 111 5.00 -6.35 -9.12
CA ARG A 111 5.39 -7.77 -8.93
C ARG A 111 6.86 -8.03 -9.23
N THR A 112 7.46 -7.22 -10.10
CA THR A 112 8.87 -7.34 -10.48
C THR A 112 9.84 -6.59 -9.58
N LEU A 113 9.36 -5.84 -8.57
CA LEU A 113 10.23 -5.19 -7.58
C LEU A 113 11.08 -6.23 -6.84
N THR A 114 12.39 -6.01 -6.77
CA THR A 114 13.31 -6.89 -6.06
C THR A 114 13.75 -6.30 -4.72
N PRO A 115 14.14 -7.13 -3.73
CA PRO A 115 14.71 -6.65 -2.48
C PRO A 115 15.92 -5.73 -2.67
N GLU A 116 16.80 -6.03 -3.63
CA GLU A 116 17.99 -5.24 -3.93
C GLU A 116 17.62 -3.84 -4.42
N ALA A 117 16.63 -3.73 -5.32
CA ALA A 117 16.14 -2.44 -5.80
C ALA A 117 15.55 -1.60 -4.66
N VAL A 118 14.83 -2.23 -3.72
CA VAL A 118 14.30 -1.56 -2.52
C VAL A 118 15.43 -1.08 -1.61
N VAL A 119 16.47 -1.89 -1.39
CA VAL A 119 17.65 -1.48 -0.61
C VAL A 119 18.37 -0.31 -1.29
N SER A 120 18.56 -0.33 -2.61
CA SER A 120 19.13 0.80 -3.34
C SER A 120 18.28 2.07 -3.20
N LYS A 121 16.95 1.95 -3.23
CA LYS A 121 16.03 3.07 -3.01
C LYS A 121 16.15 3.67 -1.61
N ARG A 122 16.36 2.86 -0.57
CA ARG A 122 16.64 3.36 0.79
C ARG A 122 17.86 4.30 0.81
N THR A 123 18.96 3.90 0.16
CA THR A 123 20.18 4.71 0.07
C THR A 123 19.91 6.00 -0.69
N ALA A 124 19.26 5.92 -1.85
CA ALA A 124 18.91 7.09 -2.64
C ALA A 124 18.01 8.09 -1.88
N PHE A 125 17.04 7.60 -1.10
CA PHE A 125 16.21 8.47 -0.26
C PHE A 125 17.01 9.19 0.82
N ARG A 126 17.99 8.51 1.45
CA ARG A 126 18.88 9.15 2.43
C ARG A 126 19.72 10.26 1.81
N GLU A 127 20.32 9.99 0.66
CA GLU A 127 21.15 10.96 -0.08
C GLU A 127 20.31 12.18 -0.50
N MET A 128 19.13 11.95 -1.06
CA MET A 128 18.20 13.02 -1.44
C MET A 128 17.81 13.90 -0.25
N ILE A 129 17.54 13.32 0.92
CA ILE A 129 17.21 14.08 2.13
C ILE A 129 18.43 14.89 2.62
N ALA A 130 19.62 14.29 2.61
CA ALA A 130 20.85 14.94 3.08
C ALA A 130 21.36 16.04 2.12
N SER A 131 20.94 16.02 0.86
CA SER A 131 21.29 17.02 -0.16
C SER A 131 20.48 18.33 -0.08
N LYS A 132 19.57 18.45 0.90
CA LYS A 132 18.75 19.63 1.15
C LYS A 132 19.17 20.32 2.44
#